data_AF-A0A2S3U901-F1
#
_entry.id   AF-A0A2S3U901-F1
#
_cell.length_a   1.000
_cell.length_b   1.000
_cell.length_c   1.000
_cell.angle_alpha   90.00
_cell.angle_beta   90.00
_cell.angle_gamma   90.00
#
_symmetry.space_group_name_H-M   'P 1'
#
loop_
_entity.id
_entity.type
_entity.pdbx_description
1 polymer ?
#
loop_
_entity_poly.entity_id
_entity_poly.type
_entity_poly.pdbx_seq_one_letter_code
_entity_poly.pdbx_strand_id
1 'polypeptide(L)'
;MQGLAGALYPMVTFNGIECHNEWEITFEEIHRNGSIAYAIFNYTRYTGDETYLKTKGIDVLTGISRFWADRVHFSQRNQQYMIHGVTGPNEYENNVNNNWYTNFMARWTLEYTLASLKKVSADKRAELKITDDELAKWQEHYRSDVLPT
;
A
#
# COMPACT_ATOMS: atom_id res chain seq x y z
N MET A 1 -2.73 -18.20 1.81
CA MET A 1 -3.08 -16.78 1.58
C MET A 1 -3.54 -16.19 2.90
N GLN A 2 -3.17 -14.95 3.21
CA GLN A 2 -3.41 -14.32 4.53
C GLN A 2 -4.86 -13.80 4.72
N GLY A 3 -5.77 -14.06 3.78
CA GLY A 3 -7.16 -13.60 3.86
C GLY A 3 -7.36 -12.11 3.55
N LEU A 4 -6.30 -11.39 3.15
CA LEU A 4 -6.35 -9.96 2.81
C LEU A 4 -6.65 -9.74 1.32
N ALA A 5 -7.39 -8.68 1.04
CA ALA A 5 -7.65 -8.20 -0.31
C ALA A 5 -6.41 -7.51 -0.93
N GLY A 6 -6.49 -7.26 -2.24
CA GLY A 6 -5.44 -6.56 -2.97
C GLY A 6 -4.19 -7.40 -3.21
N ALA A 7 -3.04 -6.72 -3.30
CA ALA A 7 -1.75 -7.33 -3.60
C ALA A 7 -0.76 -7.09 -2.48
N LEU A 8 -0.35 -8.15 -1.79
CA LEU A 8 0.83 -8.17 -0.93
C LEU A 8 1.98 -8.80 -1.72
N TYR A 9 3.00 -8.00 -1.98
CA TYR A 9 4.22 -8.51 -2.60
C TYR A 9 5.02 -9.33 -1.59
N PRO A 10 5.66 -10.41 -2.05
CA PRO A 10 6.47 -11.27 -1.19
C PRO A 10 7.74 -10.56 -0.72
N MET A 11 8.25 -10.97 0.44
CA MET A 11 9.58 -10.57 0.91
C MET A 11 10.67 -11.20 0.03
N VAL A 12 10.53 -12.51 -0.27
CA VAL A 12 11.47 -13.23 -1.11
C VAL A 12 10.71 -13.95 -2.22
N THR A 13 11.16 -13.82 -3.47
CA THR A 13 10.49 -14.51 -4.59
C THR A 13 11.38 -14.71 -5.80
N PHE A 14 11.04 -15.73 -6.60
CA PHE A 14 11.50 -15.87 -7.99
C PHE A 14 10.37 -15.67 -9.02
N ASN A 15 9.12 -16.00 -8.66
CA ASN A 15 7.98 -16.08 -9.59
C ASN A 15 6.74 -15.29 -9.13
N GLY A 16 6.89 -14.43 -8.12
CA GLY A 16 5.81 -13.67 -7.49
C GLY A 16 5.17 -14.36 -6.28
N ILE A 17 5.51 -15.63 -6.01
CA ILE A 17 5.07 -16.36 -4.81
C ILE A 17 6.12 -16.22 -3.71
N GLU A 18 5.66 -16.01 -2.47
CA GLU A 18 6.49 -15.88 -1.28
C GLU A 18 7.36 -17.12 -1.03
N CYS A 19 8.60 -16.89 -0.63
CA CYS A 19 9.61 -17.91 -0.34
C CYS A 19 10.24 -17.73 1.07
N HIS A 20 10.00 -16.60 1.74
CA HIS A 20 10.47 -16.38 3.12
C HIS A 20 9.63 -17.20 4.12
N ASN A 21 10.26 -17.67 5.20
CA ASN A 21 9.65 -18.65 6.12
C ASN A 21 9.61 -18.23 7.61
N GLU A 22 10.00 -17.00 7.95
CA GLU A 22 9.82 -16.45 9.31
C GLU A 22 8.58 -15.54 9.34
N TRP A 23 7.63 -15.82 10.23
CA TRP A 23 6.30 -15.19 10.20
C TRP A 23 6.38 -13.67 10.46
N GLU A 24 7.33 -13.27 11.31
CA GLU A 24 7.67 -11.88 11.66
C GLU A 24 8.05 -11.07 10.43
N ILE A 25 8.53 -11.72 9.37
CA ILE A 25 9.01 -11.07 8.16
C ILE A 25 8.03 -11.32 7.01
N THR A 26 7.72 -12.60 6.77
CA THR A 26 6.83 -13.07 5.71
C THR A 26 5.47 -12.40 5.78
N PHE A 27 4.91 -12.23 6.99
CA PHE A 27 3.55 -11.68 7.16
C PHE A 27 3.55 -10.23 7.65
N GLU A 28 4.56 -9.82 8.43
CA GLU A 28 4.49 -8.56 9.16
C GLU A 28 5.39 -7.46 8.61
N GLU A 29 6.43 -7.79 7.82
CA GLU A 29 7.32 -6.78 7.21
C GLU A 29 6.74 -6.13 5.95
N ILE A 30 5.54 -5.59 6.09
CA ILE A 30 4.67 -5.20 4.98
C ILE A 30 5.03 -3.83 4.37
N HIS A 31 6.02 -3.11 4.93
CA HIS A 31 6.49 -1.84 4.37
C HIS A 31 7.06 -1.99 2.96
N ARG A 32 7.51 -3.19 2.59
CA ARG A 32 7.95 -3.57 1.24
C ARG A 32 6.93 -3.26 0.14
N ASN A 33 5.63 -3.33 0.44
CA ASN A 33 4.58 -2.91 -0.49
C ASN A 33 4.69 -1.42 -0.81
N GLY A 34 4.98 -0.59 0.20
CA GLY A 34 5.26 0.82 0.04
C GLY A 34 6.50 1.07 -0.83
N SER A 35 7.56 0.27 -0.65
CA SER A 35 8.79 0.39 -1.45
C SER A 35 8.54 0.18 -2.95
N ILE A 36 7.66 -0.75 -3.33
CA ILE A 36 7.27 -0.98 -4.73
C ILE A 36 6.49 0.21 -5.28
N ALA A 37 5.50 0.71 -4.54
CA ALA A 37 4.76 1.91 -4.93
C ALA A 37 5.69 3.12 -5.10
N TYR A 38 6.67 3.26 -4.19
CA TYR A 38 7.65 4.34 -4.24
C TYR A 38 8.63 4.19 -5.40
N ALA A 39 9.00 2.97 -5.80
CA ALA A 39 9.82 2.75 -6.99
C ALA A 39 9.13 3.28 -8.25
N ILE A 40 7.81 3.06 -8.38
CA ILE A 40 7.01 3.59 -9.50
C ILE A 40 7.04 5.12 -9.50
N PHE A 41 6.77 5.74 -8.35
CA PHE A 41 6.86 7.18 -8.19
C PHE A 41 8.25 7.73 -8.54
N ASN A 42 9.29 7.11 -7.98
CA ASN A 42 10.64 7.62 -8.11
C ASN A 42 11.13 7.51 -9.56
N TYR A 43 10.80 6.42 -10.26
CA TYR A 43 11.04 6.28 -11.70
C TYR A 43 10.37 7.43 -12.45
N THR A 44 9.06 7.61 -12.31
CA THR A 44 8.31 8.63 -13.04
C THR A 44 8.79 10.04 -12.72
N ARG A 45 9.11 10.34 -11.45
CA ARG A 45 9.64 11.64 -11.03
C ARG A 45 11.01 11.91 -11.63
N TYR A 46 11.88 10.91 -11.66
CA TYR A 46 13.26 11.07 -12.11
C TYR A 46 13.38 11.16 -13.63
N THR A 47 12.65 10.32 -14.37
CA THR A 47 12.71 10.27 -15.83
C THR A 47 11.76 11.26 -16.51
N GLY A 48 10.70 11.68 -15.81
CA GLY A 48 9.56 12.39 -16.41
C GLY A 48 8.64 11.49 -17.24
N ASP A 49 8.94 10.20 -17.37
CA ASP A 49 8.13 9.24 -18.13
C ASP A 49 6.95 8.74 -17.30
N GLU A 50 5.75 9.19 -17.66
CA GLU A 50 4.48 8.74 -17.06
C GLU A 50 3.86 7.54 -17.79
N THR A 51 4.47 7.01 -18.85
CA THR A 51 3.90 5.93 -19.66
C THR A 51 3.65 4.68 -18.85
N TYR A 52 4.66 4.25 -18.07
CA TYR A 52 4.50 3.10 -17.18
C TYR A 52 3.44 3.37 -16.11
N LEU A 53 3.50 4.53 -15.44
CA LEU A 53 2.53 4.92 -14.42
C LEU A 53 1.09 4.83 -14.94
N LYS A 54 0.81 5.42 -16.10
CA LYS A 54 -0.54 5.51 -16.67
C LYS A 54 -1.09 4.19 -17.21
N THR A 55 -0.23 3.20 -17.46
CA THR A 55 -0.63 1.94 -18.11
C THR A 55 -0.58 0.74 -17.17
N LYS A 56 0.60 0.44 -16.59
CA LYS A 56 0.84 -0.76 -15.77
C LYS A 56 1.11 -0.43 -14.31
N GLY A 57 1.78 0.69 -14.05
CA GLY A 57 2.05 1.17 -12.70
C GLY A 57 0.76 1.42 -11.93
N ILE A 58 -0.28 1.93 -12.57
CA ILE A 58 -1.58 2.13 -11.92
C ILE A 58 -2.25 0.83 -11.50
N ASP A 59 -2.05 -0.28 -12.22
CA ASP A 59 -2.57 -1.60 -11.83
C ASP A 59 -1.90 -2.05 -10.52
N VAL A 60 -0.58 -1.87 -10.42
CA VAL A 60 0.22 -2.19 -9.24
C VAL A 60 -0.19 -1.32 -8.05
N LEU A 61 -0.25 -0.01 -8.23
CA LEU A 61 -0.67 0.95 -7.20
C LEU A 61 -2.08 0.67 -6.67
N THR A 62 -3.01 0.30 -7.56
CA THR A 62 -4.37 -0.10 -7.21
C THR A 62 -4.37 -1.37 -6.36
N GLY A 63 -3.61 -2.39 -6.77
CA GLY A 63 -3.48 -3.64 -6.00
C GLY A 63 -2.91 -3.41 -4.59
N ILE A 64 -1.86 -2.61 -4.47
CA ILE A 64 -1.24 -2.27 -3.19
C ILE A 64 -2.18 -1.42 -2.32
N SER A 65 -2.92 -0.47 -2.91
CA SER A 65 -3.89 0.37 -2.19
C SER A 65 -5.04 -0.44 -1.61
N ARG A 66 -5.54 -1.44 -2.37
CA ARG A 66 -6.52 -2.40 -1.86
C ARG A 66 -5.99 -3.19 -0.66
N PHE A 67 -4.73 -3.61 -0.72
CA PHE A 67 -4.08 -4.26 0.43
C PHE A 67 -4.03 -3.34 1.65
N TRP A 68 -3.56 -2.10 1.49
CA TRP A 68 -3.50 -1.16 2.62
C TRP A 68 -4.87 -0.89 3.23
N ALA A 69 -5.88 -0.69 2.40
CA ALA A 69 -7.25 -0.42 2.86
C ALA A 69 -7.92 -1.60 3.58
N ASP A 70 -7.42 -2.82 3.36
CA ASP A 70 -7.89 -4.02 4.04
C ASP A 70 -7.04 -4.37 5.28
N ARG A 71 -5.76 -3.98 5.27
CA ARG A 71 -4.80 -4.27 6.35
C ARG A 71 -4.91 -3.33 7.56
N VAL A 72 -5.39 -2.10 7.34
CA VAL A 72 -5.68 -1.14 8.42
C VAL A 72 -6.93 -1.54 9.18
N HIS A 73 -7.01 -1.19 10.47
CA HIS A 73 -8.23 -1.36 11.26
C HIS A 73 -8.55 -0.06 12.01
N PHE A 74 -9.84 0.22 12.21
CA PHE A 74 -10.28 1.38 12.98
C PHE A 74 -10.27 1.08 14.48
N SER A 75 -9.52 1.86 15.24
CA SER A 75 -9.47 1.81 16.69
C SER A 75 -10.57 2.69 17.29
N GLN A 76 -11.66 2.08 17.75
CA GLN A 76 -12.74 2.80 18.44
C GLN A 76 -12.25 3.57 19.69
N ARG A 77 -11.19 3.09 20.33
CA ARG A 77 -10.61 3.75 21.51
C ARG A 77 -9.93 5.08 21.15
N ASN A 78 -9.19 5.10 20.05
CA ASN A 78 -8.38 6.25 19.65
C ASN A 78 -9.06 7.11 18.58
N GLN A 79 -10.19 6.64 18.03
CA GLN A 79 -10.92 7.27 16.93
C GLN A 79 -10.03 7.48 15.68
N GLN A 80 -9.15 6.51 15.42
CA GLN A 80 -8.14 6.54 14.37
C GLN A 80 -7.93 5.14 13.77
N TYR A 81 -7.52 5.07 12.52
CA TYR A 81 -7.03 3.85 11.91
C TYR A 81 -5.61 3.55 12.39
N MET A 82 -5.31 2.26 12.49
CA MET A 82 -4.06 1.75 13.02
C MET A 82 -3.58 0.55 12.20
N ILE A 83 -2.26 0.33 12.21
CA ILE A 83 -1.64 -0.88 11.66
C ILE A 83 -0.89 -1.56 12.79
N HIS A 84 -1.46 -2.67 13.27
CA HIS A 84 -0.89 -3.48 14.34
C HIS A 84 -0.24 -4.75 13.81
N GLY A 85 0.71 -5.31 14.55
CA GLY A 85 1.41 -6.56 14.19
C GLY A 85 2.20 -6.38 12.90
N VAL A 86 3.17 -5.46 12.93
CA VAL A 86 4.08 -5.21 11.81
C VAL A 86 5.53 -5.29 12.26
N THR A 87 6.39 -5.57 11.31
CA THR A 87 7.84 -5.42 11.44
C THR A 87 8.24 -4.26 10.54
N GLY A 88 8.93 -3.27 11.10
CA GLY A 88 9.44 -2.14 10.32
C GLY A 88 10.72 -2.50 9.58
N PRO A 89 11.37 -1.52 8.92
CA PRO A 89 12.71 -1.72 8.35
C PRO A 89 13.79 -2.10 9.38
N ASN A 90 13.53 -1.82 10.66
CA ASN A 90 14.35 -2.31 11.76
C ASN A 90 13.83 -3.69 12.20
N GLU A 91 14.42 -4.75 11.66
CA GLU A 91 14.01 -6.15 11.90
C GLU A 91 14.25 -6.63 13.35
N TYR A 92 14.92 -5.85 14.20
CA TYR A 92 15.01 -6.14 15.64
C TYR A 92 13.71 -5.81 16.39
N GLU A 93 12.77 -5.09 15.75
CA GLU A 93 11.46 -4.74 16.30
C GLU A 93 10.34 -5.49 15.54
N ASN A 94 9.94 -6.63 16.09
CA ASN A 94 8.93 -7.52 15.50
C ASN A 94 7.58 -7.37 16.21
N ASN A 95 6.49 -7.60 15.47
CA ASN A 95 5.11 -7.53 15.97
C ASN A 95 4.78 -6.20 16.68
N VAL A 96 5.37 -5.09 16.23
CA VAL A 96 5.11 -3.77 16.80
C VAL A 96 3.82 -3.17 16.24
N ASN A 97 3.31 -2.16 16.95
CA ASN A 97 2.10 -1.45 16.57
C ASN A 97 2.44 -0.05 16.07
N ASN A 98 1.80 0.36 14.98
CA ASN A 98 1.92 1.69 14.38
C ASN A 98 3.38 2.07 14.11
N ASN A 99 4.14 1.14 13.52
CA ASN A 99 5.49 1.45 13.04
C ASN A 99 5.41 2.67 12.11
N TRP A 100 6.15 3.72 12.47
CA TRP A 100 6.10 5.02 11.83
C TRP A 100 6.24 4.93 10.30
N TYR A 101 7.27 4.21 9.85
CA TYR A 101 7.60 4.07 8.45
C TYR A 101 6.50 3.34 7.68
N THR A 102 5.98 2.25 8.27
CA THR A 102 4.89 1.48 7.66
C THR A 102 3.61 2.30 7.52
N ASN A 103 3.21 3.02 8.57
CA ASN A 103 2.05 3.91 8.53
C ASN A 103 2.24 5.03 7.49
N PHE A 104 3.41 5.65 7.47
CA PHE A 104 3.75 6.68 6.49
C PHE A 104 3.64 6.15 5.06
N MET A 105 4.23 4.99 4.78
CA MET A 105 4.23 4.40 3.44
C MET A 105 2.83 3.94 3.00
N ALA A 106 2.02 3.43 3.92
CA ALA A 106 0.61 3.11 3.64
C ALA A 106 -0.17 4.37 3.22
N ARG A 107 -0.08 5.43 4.03
CA ARG A 107 -0.72 6.73 3.74
C ARG A 107 -0.26 7.30 2.40
N TRP A 108 1.05 7.38 2.23
CA TRP A 108 1.68 7.93 1.03
C TRP A 108 1.27 7.15 -0.23
N THR A 109 1.17 5.82 -0.14
CA THR A 109 0.74 4.98 -1.28
C THR A 109 -0.70 5.27 -1.69
N LEU A 110 -1.62 5.37 -0.71
CA LEU A 110 -3.02 5.71 -0.99
C LEU A 110 -3.15 7.10 -1.62
N GLU A 111 -2.46 8.10 -1.07
CA GLU A 111 -2.44 9.46 -1.61
C GLU A 111 -1.88 9.48 -3.05
N TYR A 112 -0.74 8.84 -3.28
CA TYR A 112 -0.11 8.79 -4.59
C TYR A 112 -0.97 8.05 -5.62
N THR A 113 -1.64 6.97 -5.21
CA THR A 113 -2.56 6.23 -6.08
C THR A 113 -3.74 7.10 -6.48
N LEU A 114 -4.38 7.79 -5.54
CA LEU A 114 -5.51 8.69 -5.82
C LEU A 114 -5.11 9.87 -6.71
N ALA A 115 -3.90 10.43 -6.53
CA ALA A 115 -3.36 11.45 -7.42
C ALA A 115 -3.10 10.88 -8.83
N SER A 116 -2.57 9.67 -8.93
CA SER A 116 -2.23 9.01 -10.19
C SER A 116 -3.46 8.60 -10.99
N LEU A 117 -4.55 8.20 -10.32
CA LEU A 117 -5.85 7.91 -10.96
C LEU A 117 -6.44 9.09 -11.72
N LYS A 118 -6.06 10.33 -11.39
CA LYS A 118 -6.48 11.53 -12.14
C LYS A 118 -5.75 11.70 -13.48
N LYS A 119 -4.64 10.97 -13.67
CA LYS A 119 -3.77 11.06 -14.86
C LYS A 119 -4.02 9.97 -15.89
N VAL A 120 -4.78 8.93 -15.55
CA VAL A 120 -5.05 7.80 -16.45
C VAL A 120 -6.24 8.08 -17.36
N SER A 121 -6.31 7.39 -18.50
CA SER A 121 -7.45 7.50 -19.41
C SER A 121 -8.73 6.97 -18.76
N ALA A 122 -9.89 7.42 -19.27
CA ALA A 122 -11.19 6.92 -18.82
C ALA A 122 -11.31 5.40 -18.99
N ASP A 123 -10.87 4.87 -20.14
CA ASP A 123 -10.86 3.44 -20.43
C ASP A 123 -10.02 2.67 -19.41
N LYS A 124 -8.81 3.15 -19.13
CA LYS A 124 -7.93 2.50 -18.14
C LYS A 124 -8.54 2.55 -16.74
N ARG A 125 -9.17 3.66 -16.37
CA ARG A 125 -9.87 3.79 -15.08
C ARG A 125 -11.03 2.81 -14.96
N ALA A 126 -11.78 2.59 -16.05
CA ALA A 126 -12.87 1.61 -16.09
C ALA A 126 -12.36 0.16 -15.95
N GLU A 127 -11.20 -0.18 -16.54
CA GLU A 127 -10.57 -1.50 -16.40
C GLU A 127 -10.22 -1.86 -14.95
N LEU A 128 -9.81 -0.87 -14.13
CA LEU A 128 -9.41 -1.07 -12.74
C LEU A 128 -10.57 -1.48 -11.82
N LYS A 129 -11.82 -1.25 -12.27
CA LYS A 129 -13.06 -1.56 -11.55
C LYS A 129 -13.04 -1.05 -10.11
N ILE A 130 -12.50 0.14 -9.90
CA ILE A 130 -12.46 0.78 -8.59
C ILE A 130 -13.83 1.40 -8.35
N THR A 131 -14.48 1.00 -7.27
CA THR A 131 -15.78 1.55 -6.87
C THR A 131 -15.64 2.91 -6.20
N ASP A 132 -16.71 3.71 -6.19
CA ASP A 132 -16.72 4.98 -5.45
C ASP A 132 -16.53 4.77 -3.94
N ASP A 133 -17.04 3.66 -3.39
CA ASP A 133 -16.84 3.26 -2.00
C ASP A 133 -15.36 2.96 -1.70
N GLU A 134 -14.65 2.27 -2.60
CA GLU A 134 -13.20 2.06 -2.48
C GLU A 134 -12.45 3.40 -2.47
N LEU A 135 -12.79 4.32 -3.38
CA LEU A 135 -12.16 5.64 -3.43
C LEU A 135 -12.41 6.44 -2.15
N ALA A 136 -13.64 6.46 -1.65
CA ALA A 136 -14.00 7.14 -0.41
C ALA A 136 -13.25 6.54 0.80
N LYS A 137 -13.18 5.21 0.88
CA LYS A 137 -12.45 4.49 1.94
C LYS A 137 -10.95 4.80 1.90
N TRP A 138 -10.34 4.78 0.72
CA TRP A 138 -8.92 5.14 0.58
C TRP A 138 -8.70 6.59 1.00
N GLN A 139 -9.61 7.49 0.61
CA GLN A 139 -9.55 8.89 0.97
C GLN A 139 -9.65 9.15 2.46
N GLU A 140 -10.49 8.40 3.16
CA GLU A 140 -10.59 8.44 4.61
C GLU A 140 -9.30 7.98 5.28
N HIS A 141 -8.73 6.84 4.84
CA HIS A 141 -7.56 6.23 5.49
C HIS A 141 -6.27 7.04 5.35
N TYR A 142 -6.08 7.79 4.26
CA TYR A 142 -4.85 8.56 4.08
C TYR A 142 -4.88 9.93 4.78
N ARG A 143 -5.99 10.32 5.40
CA ARG A 143 -6.05 11.58 6.15
C ARG A 143 -5.06 11.58 7.33
N SER A 144 -4.31 12.67 7.48
CA SER A 144 -3.22 12.78 8.46
C SER A 144 -3.68 12.72 9.92
N ASP A 145 -4.92 13.09 10.21
CA ASP A 145 -5.56 12.97 11.52
C ASP A 145 -6.01 11.54 11.84
N VAL A 146 -5.97 10.64 10.86
CA VAL A 146 -6.66 9.36 10.89
C VAL A 146 -5.69 8.16 10.96
N LEU A 147 -4.49 8.25 10.37
CA LEU A 147 -3.44 7.24 10.50
C LEU A 147 -2.16 7.88 11.09
N PRO A 148 -1.74 7.53 12.32
CA PRO A 148 -0.66 8.23 13.00
C PRO A 148 0.68 8.01 12.28
N THR A 149 1.34 9.14 11.98
CA THR A 149 2.73 9.26 11.55
C THR A 149 3.39 10.27 12.46
#